data_AF-A0A958T4F4-F1
#
_entry.id   AF-A0A958T4F4-F1
#
_cell.length_a   1.000
_cell.length_b   1.000
_cell.length_c   1.000
_cell.angle_alpha   90.00
_cell.angle_beta   90.00
_cell.angle_gamma   90.00
#
_symmetry.space_group_name_H-M   'P 1'
#
loop_
_entity.id
_entity.type
_entity.pdbx_description
1 polymer ?
#
loop_
_entity_poly.entity_id
_entity_poly.type
_entity_poly.pdbx_seq_one_letter_code
_entity_poly.pdbx_strand_id
1 'polypeptide(L)'
;MTFEKCFLLMLLSLALFQCKDEPLQVVEPQIIPKPQEQTILEGQFVLDSKVGLQFEDAFQVSADFLKGFVESDTLIQLKSENAKRTIAFIKDETIKPEGYHLNISENSIEIKASSDAGAFYAVQSLRQLLPVSFENGTFQEPKVAIQCLTIQDEPRFAYRGMHLDVCRHMFSVEFVKKYIDALAMLKMNTFHWHLTDDQGWRIEIKRYPKLQSLAAYRNGTIVGHHPGTANDNQKHGGFYTQDEVKEVVSYAAKKQ
;
A
#
# COMPACT_ATOMS: atom_id res chain seq x y z
N MET A 1 -20.34 -41.77 -50.72
CA MET A 1 -20.96 -41.50 -49.39
C MET A 1 -20.08 -41.88 -48.19
N THR A 2 -18.78 -42.15 -48.37
CA THR A 2 -17.89 -42.60 -47.27
C THR A 2 -16.74 -41.64 -46.96
N PHE A 3 -16.47 -40.63 -47.81
CA PHE A 3 -15.35 -39.71 -47.61
C PHE A 3 -15.70 -38.49 -46.75
N GLU A 4 -16.92 -37.95 -46.86
CA GLU A 4 -17.36 -36.79 -46.07
C GLU A 4 -17.53 -37.07 -44.58
N LYS A 5 -17.86 -38.31 -44.21
CA LYS A 5 -18.01 -38.71 -42.80
C LYS A 5 -16.68 -38.84 -42.06
N CYS A 6 -15.59 -39.22 -42.75
CA CYS A 6 -14.26 -39.27 -42.13
C CYS A 6 -13.67 -37.88 -41.90
N PHE A 7 -13.95 -36.90 -42.76
CA PHE A 7 -13.45 -35.54 -42.61
C PHE A 7 -14.12 -34.80 -41.43
N LEU A 8 -15.41 -35.06 -41.22
CA LEU A 8 -16.17 -34.48 -40.09
C LEU A 8 -15.74 -35.06 -38.73
N LEU A 9 -15.31 -36.32 -38.68
CA LEU A 9 -14.76 -36.96 -37.48
C LEU A 9 -13.33 -36.50 -37.15
N MET A 10 -12.52 -36.14 -38.16
CA MET A 10 -11.21 -35.52 -37.94
C MET A 10 -11.34 -34.07 -37.43
N LEU A 11 -12.30 -33.29 -37.93
CA LEU A 11 -12.53 -31.92 -37.45
C LEU A 11 -13.10 -31.85 -36.02
N LEU A 12 -13.84 -32.88 -35.58
CA LEU A 12 -14.38 -32.93 -34.21
C LEU A 12 -13.33 -33.33 -33.14
N SER A 13 -12.24 -34.00 -33.55
CA SER A 13 -11.16 -34.40 -32.63
C SER A 13 -10.11 -33.29 -32.39
N LEU A 14 -10.03 -32.30 -33.28
CA LEU A 14 -9.17 -31.11 -33.10
C LEU A 14 -9.78 -30.04 -32.19
N ALA A 15 -11.08 -30.10 -31.89
CA ALA A 15 -11.76 -29.13 -31.01
C ALA A 15 -11.65 -29.46 -29.51
N LEU A 16 -11.07 -30.61 -29.13
CA LEU A 16 -10.96 -31.04 -27.72
C LEU A 16 -9.61 -30.72 -27.05
N PHE A 17 -8.68 -30.04 -27.75
CA PHE A 17 -7.33 -29.75 -27.23
C PHE A 17 -7.03 -28.27 -26.96
N GLN A 18 -8.05 -27.41 -26.87
CA GLN A 18 -7.85 -25.98 -26.67
C GLN A 18 -8.54 -25.44 -25.41
N CYS A 19 -8.37 -26.15 -24.30
CA CYS A 19 -8.36 -25.54 -22.98
C CYS A 19 -6.90 -25.54 -22.51
N LYS A 20 -6.09 -24.64 -23.08
CA LYS A 20 -4.87 -24.23 -22.39
C LYS A 20 -5.35 -23.24 -21.35
N ASP A 21 -5.44 -23.66 -20.09
CA ASP A 21 -5.40 -22.71 -19.00
C ASP A 21 -4.17 -21.85 -19.26
N GLU A 22 -4.37 -20.55 -19.51
CA GLU A 22 -3.23 -19.65 -19.63
C GLU A 22 -2.45 -19.77 -18.31
N PRO A 23 -1.14 -20.08 -18.38
CA PRO A 23 -0.34 -20.15 -17.17
C PRO A 23 -0.42 -18.79 -16.49
N LEU A 24 -0.92 -18.81 -15.26
CA LEU A 24 -1.06 -17.61 -14.44
C LEU A 24 0.29 -16.90 -14.40
N GLN A 25 0.32 -15.64 -14.85
CA GLN A 25 1.54 -14.85 -14.93
C GLN A 25 2.13 -14.70 -13.52
N VAL A 26 3.26 -15.35 -13.28
CA VAL A 26 3.98 -15.24 -12.01
C VAL A 26 4.78 -13.94 -12.01
N VAL A 27 4.46 -13.04 -11.08
CA VAL A 27 5.29 -11.87 -10.82
C VAL A 27 6.56 -12.35 -10.11
N GLU A 28 7.73 -12.11 -10.70
CA GLU A 28 9.01 -12.35 -10.03
C GLU A 28 9.09 -11.43 -8.79
N PRO A 29 9.17 -11.97 -7.55
CA PRO A 29 9.01 -11.15 -6.35
C PRO A 29 10.18 -10.17 -6.15
N GLN A 30 9.96 -8.91 -6.53
CA GLN A 30 10.92 -7.80 -6.39
C GLN A 30 10.42 -6.83 -5.32
N ILE A 31 10.42 -7.28 -4.06
CA ILE A 31 9.90 -6.47 -2.94
C ILE A 31 10.89 -5.36 -2.59
N ILE A 32 10.38 -4.14 -2.45
CA ILE A 32 11.10 -2.95 -2.03
C ILE A 32 10.43 -2.39 -0.75
N PRO A 33 11.17 -2.16 0.35
CA PRO A 33 12.57 -2.52 0.57
C PRO A 33 12.82 -4.03 0.49
N LYS A 34 14.03 -4.44 0.11
CA LYS A 34 14.42 -5.85 0.03
C LYS A 34 14.26 -6.50 1.40
N PRO A 35 13.48 -7.59 1.53
CA PRO A 35 13.37 -8.31 2.80
C PRO A 35 14.70 -8.91 3.25
N GLN A 36 14.85 -9.10 4.55
CA GLN A 36 16.02 -9.78 5.11
C GLN A 36 16.18 -11.21 4.53
N GLU A 37 15.10 -11.99 4.52
CA GLU A 37 15.07 -13.32 3.92
C GLU A 37 13.83 -13.50 3.04
N GLN A 38 14.00 -14.13 1.88
CA GLN A 38 12.93 -14.46 0.94
C GLN A 38 13.25 -15.79 0.25
N THR A 39 12.34 -16.75 0.31
CA THR A 39 12.46 -18.04 -0.38
C THR A 39 11.22 -18.29 -1.23
N ILE A 40 11.41 -18.44 -2.55
CA ILE A 40 10.34 -18.80 -3.48
C ILE A 40 10.05 -20.30 -3.35
N LEU A 41 8.78 -20.66 -3.25
CA LEU A 41 8.30 -22.04 -3.15
C LEU A 41 7.56 -22.43 -4.44
N GLU A 42 7.30 -23.72 -4.64
CA GLU A 42 6.45 -24.18 -5.73
C GLU A 42 4.97 -23.86 -5.47
N GLY A 43 4.19 -23.71 -6.54
CA GLY A 43 2.74 -23.48 -6.47
C GLY A 43 2.36 -22.00 -6.39
N GLN A 44 1.05 -21.76 -6.32
CA GLN A 44 0.47 -20.42 -6.28
C GLN A 44 -0.75 -20.39 -5.35
N PHE A 45 -0.88 -19.32 -4.57
CA PHE A 45 -2.12 -18.99 -3.88
C PHE A 45 -3.04 -18.25 -4.85
N VAL A 46 -4.25 -18.75 -5.06
CA VAL A 46 -5.24 -18.05 -5.88
C VAL A 46 -6.16 -17.24 -4.96
N LEU A 47 -6.07 -15.91 -5.08
CA LEU A 47 -6.91 -14.93 -4.41
C LEU A 47 -8.19 -14.70 -5.23
N ASP A 48 -9.35 -14.99 -4.63
CA ASP A 48 -10.69 -14.76 -5.19
C ASP A 48 -11.72 -14.58 -4.06
N SER A 49 -12.98 -14.35 -4.39
CA SER A 49 -14.06 -14.15 -3.40
C SER A 49 -14.44 -15.40 -2.58
N LYS A 50 -13.68 -16.50 -2.67
CA LYS A 50 -13.80 -17.67 -1.80
C LYS A 50 -12.74 -17.70 -0.71
N VAL A 51 -11.83 -16.72 -0.68
CA VAL A 51 -10.82 -16.56 0.36
C VAL A 51 -11.44 -15.92 1.60
N GLY A 52 -11.13 -16.50 2.75
CA GLY A 52 -11.54 -15.99 4.06
C GLY A 52 -10.44 -15.13 4.69
N LEU A 53 -10.83 -14.05 5.37
CA LEU A 53 -9.93 -13.20 6.14
C LEU A 53 -10.12 -13.45 7.64
N GLN A 54 -9.07 -13.88 8.31
CA GLN A 54 -9.06 -14.24 9.73
C GLN A 54 -8.01 -13.40 10.47
N PHE A 55 -8.37 -12.82 11.60
CA PHE A 55 -7.45 -12.02 12.41
C PHE A 55 -7.96 -11.90 13.85
N GLU A 56 -7.02 -11.70 14.76
CA GLU A 56 -7.30 -11.29 16.15
C GLU A 56 -7.51 -9.76 16.22
N ASP A 57 -8.21 -9.26 17.24
CA ASP A 57 -8.47 -7.82 17.44
C ASP A 57 -7.17 -6.98 17.42
N ALA A 58 -6.05 -7.56 17.83
CA ALA A 58 -4.73 -6.93 17.82
C ALA A 58 -4.24 -6.54 16.41
N PHE A 59 -4.82 -7.11 15.35
CA PHE A 59 -4.44 -6.87 13.95
C PHE A 59 -5.54 -6.20 13.12
N GLN A 60 -6.58 -5.66 13.77
CA GLN A 60 -7.75 -5.06 13.11
C GLN A 60 -7.37 -4.02 12.06
N VAL A 61 -6.41 -3.13 12.37
CA VAL A 61 -5.99 -2.05 11.47
C VAL A 61 -5.34 -2.61 10.20
N SER A 62 -4.42 -3.56 10.33
CA SER A 62 -3.77 -4.21 9.19
C SER A 62 -4.73 -5.04 8.35
N ALA A 63 -5.64 -5.76 9.01
CA ALA A 63 -6.64 -6.60 8.33
C ALA A 63 -7.65 -5.75 7.56
N ASP A 64 -8.16 -4.66 8.15
CA ASP A 64 -9.05 -3.72 7.47
C ASP A 64 -8.36 -3.03 6.30
N PHE A 65 -7.08 -2.66 6.47
CA PHE A 65 -6.30 -2.07 5.40
C PHE A 65 -6.13 -3.05 4.22
N LEU A 66 -5.74 -4.31 4.49
CA LEU A 66 -5.62 -5.33 3.45
C LEU A 66 -6.97 -5.57 2.76
N LYS A 67 -8.05 -5.70 3.54
CA LYS A 67 -9.39 -5.90 3.01
C LYS A 67 -9.80 -4.74 2.09
N GLY A 68 -9.67 -3.51 2.57
CA GLY A 68 -9.97 -2.32 1.77
C GLY A 68 -9.14 -2.25 0.50
N PHE A 69 -7.85 -2.59 0.57
CA PHE A 69 -6.97 -2.62 -0.59
C PHE A 69 -7.39 -3.67 -1.64
N VAL A 70 -7.76 -4.88 -1.21
CA VAL A 70 -8.18 -5.95 -2.11
C VAL A 70 -9.56 -5.69 -2.71
N GLU A 71 -10.49 -5.14 -1.92
CA GLU A 71 -11.89 -4.96 -2.32
C GLU A 71 -12.16 -3.65 -3.06
N SER A 72 -11.29 -2.64 -2.93
CA SER A 72 -11.46 -1.35 -3.63
C SER A 72 -11.28 -1.53 -5.13
N ASP A 73 -12.31 -1.18 -5.89
CA ASP A 73 -12.29 -1.16 -7.36
C ASP A 73 -11.97 -2.52 -8.02
N THR A 74 -12.18 -3.63 -7.30
CA THR A 74 -12.03 -4.99 -7.84
C THR A 74 -13.33 -5.80 -7.75
N LEU A 75 -13.37 -6.95 -8.43
CA LEU A 75 -14.45 -7.93 -8.33
C LEU A 75 -14.27 -8.94 -7.17
N ILE A 76 -13.18 -8.82 -6.40
CA ILE A 76 -12.82 -9.74 -5.31
C ILE A 76 -13.40 -9.21 -4.01
N GLN A 77 -14.13 -10.06 -3.29
CA GLN A 77 -14.76 -9.73 -2.01
C GLN A 77 -14.43 -10.82 -0.99
N LEU A 78 -13.69 -10.47 0.06
CA LEU A 78 -13.19 -11.44 1.04
C LEU A 78 -14.31 -11.85 2.00
N LYS A 79 -14.34 -13.12 2.36
CA LYS A 79 -15.33 -13.66 3.30
C LYS A 79 -14.82 -13.64 4.73
N SER A 80 -15.73 -13.57 5.70
CA SER A 80 -15.36 -13.63 7.11
C SER A 80 -15.18 -15.07 7.63
N GLU A 81 -15.89 -16.06 7.07
CA GLU A 81 -15.91 -17.44 7.60
C GLU A 81 -16.12 -18.53 6.52
N ASN A 82 -15.80 -19.79 6.86
CA ASN A 82 -16.02 -21.01 6.06
C ASN A 82 -15.43 -21.00 4.63
N ALA A 83 -14.20 -20.50 4.52
CA ALA A 83 -13.46 -20.45 3.27
C ALA A 83 -12.54 -21.66 3.08
N LYS A 84 -12.36 -22.12 1.84
CA LYS A 84 -11.40 -23.19 1.50
C LYS A 84 -9.93 -22.72 1.57
N ARG A 85 -9.72 -21.42 1.38
CA ARG A 85 -8.42 -20.73 1.43
C ARG A 85 -8.53 -19.56 2.38
N THR A 86 -7.45 -19.24 3.07
CA THR A 86 -7.47 -18.23 4.13
C THR A 86 -6.31 -17.27 4.03
N ILE A 87 -6.55 -16.03 4.44
CA ILE A 87 -5.52 -15.07 4.85
C ILE A 87 -5.68 -14.92 6.36
N ALA A 88 -4.66 -15.30 7.11
CA ALA A 88 -4.69 -15.36 8.57
C ALA A 88 -3.62 -14.45 9.17
N PHE A 89 -4.03 -13.53 10.04
CA PHE A 89 -3.15 -12.77 10.91
C PHE A 89 -3.00 -13.52 12.23
N ILE A 90 -1.77 -13.87 12.58
CA ILE A 90 -1.46 -14.77 13.69
C ILE A 90 -0.46 -14.07 14.61
N LYS A 91 -0.79 -13.98 15.90
CA LYS A 91 0.13 -13.38 16.87
C LYS A 91 1.29 -14.33 17.17
N ASP A 92 2.51 -13.82 17.03
CA ASP A 92 3.74 -14.52 17.39
C ASP A 92 4.65 -13.58 18.18
N GLU A 93 4.69 -13.77 19.50
CA GLU A 93 5.45 -12.94 20.43
C GLU A 93 6.97 -13.14 20.33
N THR A 94 7.44 -14.13 19.56
CA THR A 94 8.87 -14.38 19.35
C THR A 94 9.46 -13.44 18.29
N ILE A 95 8.62 -12.84 17.44
CA ILE A 95 9.02 -11.89 16.40
C ILE A 95 9.22 -10.51 17.02
N LYS A 96 10.29 -9.81 16.65
CA LYS A 96 10.56 -8.46 17.18
C LYS A 96 9.45 -7.47 16.81
N PRO A 97 9.27 -6.37 17.58
CA PRO A 97 8.36 -5.30 17.19
C PRO A 97 8.69 -4.81 15.78
N GLU A 98 7.67 -4.52 14.96
CA GLU A 98 7.79 -4.17 13.53
C GLU A 98 8.32 -5.31 12.62
N GLY A 99 8.73 -6.46 13.16
CA GLY A 99 9.09 -7.64 12.38
C GLY A 99 7.88 -8.47 11.96
N TYR A 100 8.02 -9.25 10.90
CA TYR A 100 6.98 -10.17 10.46
C TYR A 100 7.54 -11.41 9.73
N HIS A 101 6.76 -12.49 9.75
CA HIS A 101 6.90 -13.60 8.82
C HIS A 101 5.68 -13.69 7.91
N LEU A 102 5.89 -13.76 6.59
CA LEU A 102 4.83 -13.93 5.59
C LEU A 102 5.04 -15.28 4.92
N ASN A 103 4.10 -16.22 5.12
CA ASN A 103 4.13 -17.55 4.50
C ASN A 103 2.95 -17.69 3.54
N ILE A 104 3.24 -17.93 2.27
CA ILE A 104 2.25 -18.11 1.21
C ILE A 104 2.35 -19.55 0.72
N SER A 105 1.28 -20.31 0.93
CA SER A 105 1.07 -21.66 0.40
C SER A 105 -0.14 -21.67 -0.55
N GLU A 106 -0.45 -22.79 -1.18
CA GLU A 106 -1.61 -22.89 -2.07
C GLU A 106 -2.96 -22.70 -1.35
N ASN A 107 -3.00 -22.98 -0.03
CA ASN A 107 -4.22 -22.96 0.76
C ASN A 107 -4.30 -21.81 1.78
N SER A 108 -3.18 -21.19 2.13
CA SER A 108 -3.14 -20.13 3.13
C SER A 108 -2.07 -19.06 2.84
N ILE A 109 -2.40 -17.83 3.22
CA ILE A 109 -1.46 -16.75 3.46
C ILE A 109 -1.44 -16.50 4.97
N GLU A 110 -0.32 -16.77 5.62
CA GLU A 110 -0.12 -16.52 7.05
C GLU A 110 0.74 -15.28 7.24
N ILE A 111 0.20 -14.27 7.91
CA ILE A 111 0.89 -13.07 8.36
C ILE A 111 1.14 -13.21 9.86
N LYS A 112 2.39 -13.49 10.25
CA LYS A 112 2.80 -13.63 11.65
C LYS A 112 3.55 -12.40 12.11
N ALA A 113 3.16 -11.83 13.24
CA ALA A 113 3.82 -10.68 13.85
C ALA A 113 3.53 -10.60 15.35
N SER A 114 4.37 -9.88 16.10
CA SER A 114 4.10 -9.57 17.52
C SER A 114 3.24 -8.32 17.72
N SER A 115 3.15 -7.45 16.71
CA SER A 115 2.39 -6.20 16.73
C SER A 115 1.70 -5.93 15.39
N ASP A 116 0.68 -5.08 15.40
CA ASP A 116 0.02 -4.60 14.17
C ASP A 116 1.02 -3.94 13.21
N ALA A 117 2.08 -3.31 13.72
CA ALA A 117 3.14 -2.74 12.88
C ALA A 117 3.89 -3.75 12.03
N GLY A 118 4.24 -4.90 12.62
CA GLY A 118 4.82 -6.00 11.87
C GLY A 118 3.82 -6.52 10.81
N ALA A 119 2.57 -6.76 11.23
CA ALA A 119 1.53 -7.25 10.33
C ALA A 119 1.28 -6.31 9.15
N PHE A 120 1.26 -5.01 9.37
CA PHE A 120 1.09 -4.01 8.33
C PHE A 120 2.25 -4.01 7.33
N TYR A 121 3.49 -4.15 7.79
CA TYR A 121 4.63 -4.29 6.89
C TYR A 121 4.59 -5.59 6.08
N ALA A 122 4.07 -6.67 6.65
CA ALA A 122 3.77 -7.89 5.88
C ALA A 122 2.74 -7.62 4.78
N VAL A 123 1.68 -6.86 5.09
CA VAL A 123 0.67 -6.43 4.12
C VAL A 123 1.30 -5.58 3.02
N GLN A 124 2.23 -4.66 3.34
CA GLN A 124 2.94 -3.88 2.31
C GLN A 124 3.77 -4.76 1.37
N SER A 125 4.38 -5.82 1.89
CA SER A 125 5.09 -6.81 1.07
C SER A 125 4.13 -7.62 0.22
N LEU A 126 2.99 -8.06 0.78
CA LEU A 126 1.96 -8.78 0.04
C LEU A 126 1.36 -7.94 -1.09
N ARG A 127 1.14 -6.63 -0.87
CA ARG A 127 0.68 -5.69 -1.90
C ARG A 127 1.58 -5.68 -3.13
N GLN A 128 2.89 -5.77 -2.95
CA GLN A 128 3.86 -5.78 -4.05
C GLN A 128 3.91 -7.10 -4.81
N LEU A 129 3.31 -8.17 -4.28
CA LEU A 129 3.13 -9.44 -4.97
C LEU A 129 1.86 -9.47 -5.83
N LEU A 130 1.01 -8.45 -5.73
CA LEU A 130 -0.18 -8.30 -6.56
C LEU A 130 0.14 -7.49 -7.82
N PRO A 131 -0.62 -7.67 -8.91
CA PRO A 131 -0.47 -6.88 -10.12
C PRO A 131 -0.62 -5.38 -9.86
N VAL A 132 0.14 -4.56 -10.60
CA VAL A 132 0.08 -3.09 -10.53
C VAL A 132 -1.33 -2.53 -10.76
N SER A 133 -2.20 -3.28 -11.43
CA SER A 133 -3.60 -2.91 -11.64
C SER A 133 -4.44 -2.83 -10.36
N PHE A 134 -4.01 -3.44 -9.25
CA PHE A 134 -4.61 -3.20 -7.93
C PHE A 134 -4.32 -1.77 -7.43
N GLU A 135 -3.10 -1.27 -7.63
CA GLU A 135 -2.68 0.06 -7.13
C GLU A 135 -3.31 1.22 -7.92
N ASN A 136 -3.67 1.01 -9.19
CA ASN A 136 -4.29 2.03 -10.02
C ASN A 136 -5.81 1.83 -10.25
N GLY A 137 -6.43 0.84 -9.58
CA GLY A 137 -7.87 0.57 -9.66
C GLY A 137 -8.35 0.06 -11.02
N THR A 138 -7.48 -0.52 -11.85
CA THR A 138 -7.85 -1.04 -13.18
C THR A 138 -7.94 -2.57 -13.22
N PHE A 139 -7.79 -3.26 -12.09
CA PHE A 139 -7.91 -4.72 -12.01
C PHE A 139 -9.37 -5.16 -12.07
N GLN A 140 -9.76 -5.89 -13.14
CA GLN A 140 -11.15 -6.28 -13.40
C GLN A 140 -11.37 -7.80 -13.49
N GLU A 141 -10.39 -8.60 -13.08
CA GLU A 141 -10.50 -10.07 -13.08
C GLU A 141 -11.12 -10.58 -11.77
N PRO A 142 -11.85 -11.70 -11.77
CA PRO A 142 -12.48 -12.25 -10.56
C PRO A 142 -11.51 -13.00 -9.64
N LYS A 143 -10.26 -13.20 -10.08
CA LYS A 143 -9.22 -13.93 -9.35
C LYS A 143 -7.83 -13.49 -9.79
N VAL A 144 -6.85 -13.64 -8.90
CA VAL A 144 -5.42 -13.41 -9.19
C VAL A 144 -4.58 -14.48 -8.50
N ALA A 145 -3.44 -14.83 -9.10
CA ALA A 145 -2.49 -15.76 -8.52
C ALA A 145 -1.33 -15.02 -7.86
N ILE A 146 -0.89 -15.54 -6.72
CA ILE A 146 0.23 -15.02 -5.94
C ILE A 146 1.23 -16.16 -5.80
N GLN A 147 2.50 -15.90 -6.11
CA GLN A 147 3.55 -16.90 -5.99
C GLN A 147 3.68 -17.40 -4.54
N CYS A 148 3.68 -18.71 -4.33
CA CYS A 148 4.02 -19.28 -3.04
C CYS A 148 5.46 -18.91 -2.66
N LEU A 149 5.64 -18.41 -1.44
CA LEU A 149 6.93 -17.97 -0.93
C LEU A 149 6.91 -17.84 0.59
N THR A 150 8.07 -17.70 1.19
CA THR A 150 8.24 -17.32 2.59
C THR A 150 9.12 -16.07 2.67
N ILE A 151 8.78 -15.15 3.57
CA ILE A 151 9.56 -13.98 3.90
C ILE A 151 9.70 -13.88 5.41
N GLN A 152 10.92 -13.60 5.88
CA GLN A 152 11.18 -13.17 7.25
C GLN A 152 11.83 -11.79 7.16
N ASP A 153 11.26 -10.81 7.82
CA ASP A 153 11.72 -9.43 7.70
C ASP A 153 11.58 -8.66 9.01
N GLU A 154 12.55 -7.80 9.26
CA GLU A 154 12.54 -6.86 10.39
C GLU A 154 13.32 -5.60 10.00
N PRO A 155 12.93 -4.43 10.52
CA PRO A 155 13.63 -3.20 10.17
C PRO A 155 15.02 -3.18 10.80
N ARG A 156 16.04 -2.88 9.99
CA ARG A 156 17.40 -2.61 10.48
C ARG A 156 17.45 -1.42 11.45
N PHE A 157 16.64 -0.40 11.20
CA PHE A 157 16.58 0.83 12.00
C PHE A 157 15.16 1.09 12.48
N ALA A 158 15.01 1.38 13.77
CA ALA A 158 13.71 1.70 14.37
C ALA A 158 13.16 3.05 13.89
N TYR A 159 14.01 4.00 13.50
CA TYR A 159 13.60 5.30 12.96
C TYR A 159 13.83 5.34 11.44
N ARG A 160 12.74 5.44 10.67
CA ARG A 160 12.76 5.49 9.21
C ARG A 160 11.95 6.70 8.76
N GLY A 161 12.62 7.85 8.78
CA GLY A 161 11.98 9.15 8.64
C GLY A 161 12.08 9.76 7.25
N MET A 162 11.03 10.44 6.83
CA MET A 162 11.03 11.30 5.64
C MET A 162 10.51 12.70 5.98
N HIS A 163 11.22 13.72 5.49
CA HIS A 163 10.93 15.12 5.74
C HIS A 163 10.19 15.76 4.57
N LEU A 164 9.13 16.54 4.85
CA LEU A 164 8.42 17.35 3.87
C LEU A 164 8.37 18.82 4.32
N ASP A 165 9.00 19.68 3.53
CA ASP A 165 8.93 21.14 3.67
C ASP A 165 7.68 21.68 2.98
N VAL A 166 6.73 22.13 3.81
CA VAL A 166 5.49 22.78 3.36
C VAL A 166 5.53 24.30 3.56
N CYS A 167 6.65 24.83 4.04
CA CYS A 167 6.86 26.24 4.33
C CYS A 167 7.26 27.00 3.08
N ARG A 168 8.18 26.45 2.30
CA ARG A 168 8.65 27.09 1.07
C ARG A 168 7.52 27.11 0.04
N HIS A 169 6.85 25.97 -0.14
CA HIS A 169 5.64 25.85 -0.96
C HIS A 169 4.59 25.00 -0.24
N MET A 170 3.33 25.43 -0.25
CA MET A 170 2.26 24.73 0.45
C MET A 170 1.76 23.57 -0.42
N PHE A 171 1.46 22.45 0.23
CA PHE A 171 0.78 21.30 -0.38
C PHE A 171 -0.60 21.12 0.25
N SER A 172 -1.57 20.63 -0.52
CA SER A 172 -2.90 20.33 0.01
C SER A 172 -2.86 19.17 1.01
N VAL A 173 -3.85 19.09 1.90
CA VAL A 173 -4.02 17.96 2.83
C VAL A 173 -4.06 16.62 2.08
N GLU A 174 -4.78 16.57 0.96
CA GLU A 174 -4.86 15.37 0.11
C GLU A 174 -3.50 14.95 -0.46
N PHE A 175 -2.66 15.90 -0.86
CA PHE A 175 -1.30 15.59 -1.27
C PHE A 175 -0.47 15.03 -0.11
N VAL A 176 -0.57 15.61 1.09
CA VAL A 176 0.15 15.14 2.27
C VAL A 176 -0.27 13.72 2.64
N LYS A 177 -1.56 13.39 2.59
CA LYS A 177 -2.05 12.02 2.79
C LYS A 177 -1.48 11.05 1.76
N LYS A 178 -1.52 11.41 0.47
CA LYS A 178 -0.92 10.60 -0.61
C LYS A 178 0.59 10.41 -0.42
N TYR A 179 1.29 11.43 0.09
CA TYR A 179 2.69 11.34 0.44
C TYR A 179 2.93 10.30 1.55
N ILE A 180 2.12 10.36 2.61
CA ILE A 180 2.15 9.37 3.71
C ILE A 180 1.85 7.95 3.19
N ASP A 181 0.94 7.77 2.24
CA ASP A 181 0.68 6.46 1.63
C ASP A 181 1.92 5.87 0.95
N ALA A 182 2.68 6.71 0.24
CA ALA A 182 3.94 6.30 -0.37
C ALA A 182 5.01 5.95 0.67
N LEU A 183 5.08 6.71 1.77
CA LEU A 183 5.97 6.40 2.91
C LEU A 183 5.63 5.04 3.51
N ALA A 184 4.36 4.81 3.80
CA ALA A 184 3.86 3.57 4.39
C ALA A 184 4.11 2.36 3.49
N MET A 185 3.90 2.49 2.16
CA MET A 185 4.21 1.46 1.18
C MET A 185 5.69 1.03 1.23
N LEU A 186 6.58 1.99 1.46
CA LEU A 186 8.01 1.77 1.59
C LEU A 186 8.47 1.49 3.04
N LYS A 187 7.53 1.19 3.94
CA LYS A 187 7.76 0.85 5.35
C LYS A 187 8.46 1.96 6.15
N MET A 188 8.35 3.22 5.73
CA MET A 188 8.79 4.38 6.51
C MET A 188 7.77 4.64 7.63
N ASN A 189 8.25 4.95 8.84
CA ASN A 189 7.41 5.05 10.04
C ASN A 189 7.44 6.42 10.71
N THR A 190 8.19 7.38 10.17
CA THR A 190 8.20 8.73 10.70
C THR A 190 8.01 9.75 9.59
N PHE A 191 6.94 10.55 9.70
CA PHE A 191 6.72 11.70 8.86
C PHE A 191 7.15 12.98 9.58
N HIS A 192 8.28 13.56 9.16
CA HIS A 192 8.75 14.83 9.68
C HIS A 192 8.16 15.98 8.86
N TRP A 193 7.13 16.61 9.40
CA TRP A 193 6.41 17.68 8.75
C TRP A 193 6.97 19.05 9.14
N HIS A 194 7.73 19.69 8.24
CA HIS A 194 8.35 20.99 8.50
C HIS A 194 7.36 22.13 8.23
N LEU A 195 6.73 22.60 9.31
CA LEU A 195 5.54 23.47 9.30
C LEU A 195 5.82 24.96 9.47
N THR A 196 7.06 25.35 9.81
CA THR A 196 7.42 26.77 9.95
C THR A 196 8.81 27.08 9.40
N ASP A 197 8.95 28.18 8.66
CA ASP A 197 10.22 28.73 8.17
C ASP A 197 10.09 30.23 7.92
N ASP A 198 11.15 30.91 7.47
CA ASP A 198 11.15 32.37 7.25
C ASP A 198 10.06 32.79 6.24
N GLN A 199 9.78 31.95 5.25
CA GLN A 199 8.86 32.26 4.14
C GLN A 199 7.42 31.77 4.39
N GLY A 200 7.12 31.23 5.57
CA GLY A 200 5.77 30.75 5.86
C GLY A 200 5.58 30.07 7.22
N TRP A 201 4.43 30.37 7.83
CA TRP A 201 3.88 29.66 8.97
C TRP A 201 2.66 28.84 8.56
N ARG A 202 2.69 27.51 8.75
CA ARG A 202 1.70 26.59 8.15
C ARG A 202 0.73 25.93 9.11
N ILE A 203 0.81 26.15 10.42
CA ILE A 203 -0.10 25.51 11.39
C ILE A 203 -0.93 26.54 12.16
N GLU A 204 -2.24 26.33 12.26
CA GLU A 204 -3.10 27.23 13.02
C GLU A 204 -2.78 27.19 14.53
N ILE A 205 -2.48 28.37 15.09
CA ILE A 205 -2.37 28.57 16.53
C ILE A 205 -3.46 29.54 16.98
N LYS A 206 -4.56 29.02 17.54
CA LYS A 206 -5.75 29.81 17.92
C LYS A 206 -5.44 31.01 18.82
N ARG A 207 -4.45 30.88 19.71
CA ARG A 207 -4.00 31.98 20.59
C ARG A 207 -3.31 33.13 19.84
N TYR A 208 -2.70 32.85 18.68
CA TYR A 208 -1.87 33.80 17.93
C TYR A 208 -2.36 33.94 16.48
N PRO A 209 -3.53 34.57 16.24
CA PRO A 209 -4.18 34.59 14.93
C PRO A 209 -3.38 35.25 13.81
N LYS A 210 -2.42 36.11 14.15
CA LYS A 210 -1.52 36.75 13.18
C LYS A 210 -0.56 35.76 12.50
N LEU A 211 -0.31 34.59 13.10
CA LEU A 211 0.52 33.56 12.50
C LEU A 211 -0.15 33.00 11.23
N GLN A 212 -1.46 32.73 11.28
CA GLN A 212 -2.20 32.29 10.11
C GLN A 212 -2.71 33.43 9.21
N SER A 213 -3.08 34.60 9.75
CA SER A 213 -3.63 35.68 8.92
C SER A 213 -2.57 36.53 8.20
N LEU A 214 -1.34 36.55 8.70
CA LEU A 214 -0.22 37.30 8.11
C LEU A 214 0.95 36.38 7.74
N ALA A 215 1.54 35.66 8.71
CA ALA A 215 2.79 34.91 8.47
C ALA A 215 2.61 33.67 7.57
N ALA A 216 1.38 33.22 7.34
CA ALA A 216 1.07 32.18 6.37
C ALA A 216 1.15 32.66 4.90
N TYR A 217 1.34 33.95 4.64
CA TYR A 217 1.36 34.49 3.29
C TYR A 217 2.60 35.34 3.04
N ARG A 218 3.09 35.31 1.80
CA ARG A 218 4.13 36.21 1.29
C ARG A 218 3.68 36.84 -0.02
N ASN A 219 4.17 38.06 -0.27
CA ASN A 219 3.89 38.81 -1.50
C ASN A 219 4.96 38.47 -2.56
N GLY A 220 4.96 37.22 -2.99
CA GLY A 220 5.80 36.72 -4.06
C GLY A 220 7.01 35.89 -3.65
N THR A 221 7.53 35.16 -4.62
CA THR A 221 8.64 34.20 -4.49
C THR A 221 9.80 34.62 -5.37
N ILE A 222 11.03 34.39 -4.89
CA ILE A 222 12.24 34.62 -5.67
C ILE A 222 12.23 33.71 -6.91
N VAL A 223 12.53 34.30 -8.07
CA VAL A 223 12.75 33.55 -9.31
C VAL A 223 14.21 33.10 -9.38
N GLY A 224 14.42 31.78 -9.43
CA GLY A 224 15.76 31.16 -9.44
C GLY A 224 16.34 30.94 -8.04
N HIS A 225 17.66 30.71 -7.97
CA HIS A 225 18.38 30.54 -6.71
C HIS A 225 18.69 31.88 -6.05
N HIS A 226 18.66 31.92 -4.72
CA HIS A 226 19.04 33.11 -3.94
C HIS A 226 20.43 33.65 -4.37
N PRO A 227 20.60 34.98 -4.60
CA PRO A 227 19.66 36.07 -4.31
C PRO A 227 18.54 36.29 -5.35
N GLY A 228 18.54 35.53 -6.45
CA GLY A 228 17.53 35.57 -7.52
C GLY A 228 17.71 36.71 -8.51
N THR A 229 16.92 36.68 -9.58
CA THR A 229 16.90 37.73 -10.62
C THR A 229 15.65 38.58 -10.59
N ALA A 230 14.57 38.08 -9.98
CA ALA A 230 13.29 38.75 -9.87
C ALA A 230 12.47 38.17 -8.70
N ASN A 231 11.33 38.80 -8.43
CA ASN A 231 10.25 38.27 -7.61
C ASN A 231 9.02 38.06 -8.52
N ASP A 232 8.33 36.93 -8.40
CA ASP A 232 7.14 36.64 -9.21
C ASP A 232 5.94 37.56 -8.90
N ASN A 233 5.98 38.30 -7.80
CA ASN A 233 4.95 39.18 -7.26
C ASN A 233 3.59 38.50 -7.06
N GLN A 234 3.55 37.16 -6.96
CA GLN A 234 2.33 36.40 -6.75
C GLN A 234 2.14 36.11 -5.27
N LYS A 235 0.99 36.51 -4.71
CA LYS A 235 0.68 36.17 -3.32
C LYS A 235 0.62 34.66 -3.18
N HIS A 236 1.52 34.11 -2.36
CA HIS A 236 1.63 32.68 -2.07
C HIS A 236 1.37 32.44 -0.60
N GLY A 237 0.64 31.38 -0.26
CA GLY A 237 0.48 31.02 1.14
C GLY A 237 -0.70 30.11 1.43
N GLY A 238 -1.05 30.11 2.71
CA GLY A 238 -2.03 29.23 3.33
C GLY A 238 -1.43 28.47 4.51
N PHE A 239 -2.30 27.81 5.26
CA PHE A 239 -1.99 27.08 6.48
C PHE A 239 -2.99 25.93 6.66
N TYR A 240 -2.61 24.95 7.48
CA TYR A 240 -3.47 23.87 7.94
C TYR A 240 -4.15 24.31 9.23
N THR A 241 -5.47 24.18 9.27
CA THR A 241 -6.26 24.31 10.49
C THR A 241 -5.88 23.22 11.49
N GLN A 242 -6.20 23.43 12.78
CA GLN A 242 -5.95 22.39 13.78
C GLN A 242 -6.71 21.09 13.48
N ASP A 243 -7.88 21.18 12.84
CA ASP A 243 -8.69 20.01 12.53
C ASP A 243 -8.11 19.23 11.34
N GLU A 244 -7.60 19.91 10.31
CA GLU A 244 -6.84 19.27 9.23
C GLU A 244 -5.55 18.61 9.75
N VAL A 245 -4.85 19.24 10.69
CA VAL A 245 -3.65 18.62 11.29
C VAL A 245 -4.01 17.36 12.07
N LYS A 246 -5.07 17.39 12.89
CA LYS A 246 -5.56 16.19 13.60
C LYS A 246 -5.99 15.09 12.64
N GLU A 247 -6.62 15.46 11.52
CA GLU A 247 -7.00 14.54 10.47
C GLU A 247 -5.77 13.86 9.88
N VAL A 248 -4.74 14.61 9.49
CA VAL A 248 -3.48 14.06 8.96
C VAL A 248 -2.78 13.16 9.98
N VAL A 249 -2.74 13.55 11.26
CA VAL A 249 -2.15 12.72 12.33
C VAL A 249 -2.92 11.41 12.50
N SER A 250 -4.26 11.48 12.53
CA SER A 250 -5.11 10.30 12.65
C SER A 250 -5.01 9.40 11.42
N TYR A 251 -4.82 9.99 10.25
CA TYR A 251 -4.60 9.29 8.99
C TYR A 251 -3.26 8.55 8.97
N ALA A 252 -2.19 9.20 9.44
CA ALA A 252 -0.87 8.60 9.56
C ALA A 252 -0.86 7.44 10.56
N ALA A 253 -1.53 7.58 11.71
CA ALA A 253 -1.60 6.55 12.74
C ALA A 253 -2.27 5.24 12.30
N LYS A 254 -3.04 5.24 11.20
CA LYS A 254 -3.61 4.02 10.60
C LYS A 254 -2.62 3.30 9.66
N LYS A 255 -1.40 3.79 9.53
CA LYS A 255 -0.34 3.27 8.65
C LYS A 255 0.96 2.92 9.40
N GLN A 256 0.77 2.63 10.69
CA GLN A 256 1.74 2.42 11.78
C GLN A 256 2.23 3.67 12.49
#